data_AF-A0A1A6C6J5-F1
#
_entry.id   AF-A0A1A6C6J5-F1
#
_cell.length_a   1.000
_cell.length_b   1.000
_cell.length_c   1.000
_cell.angle_alpha   90.00
_cell.angle_beta   90.00
_cell.angle_gamma   90.00
#
_symmetry.space_group_name_H-M   'P 1'
#
loop_
_entity.id
_entity.type
_entity.pdbx_description
1 polymer ?
#
loop_
_entity_poly.entity_id
_entity_poly.type
_entity_poly.pdbx_seq_one_letter_code
_entity_poly.pdbx_strand_id
1 'polypeptide(L)' 'MRHSGVEASRYVSARDPARGRNLVMFAPDTFSAPSPRDLRGWHCTTTSDRVIFVAAHCDDGRQFERDLFEVDVGLPAPAP' A
#
# COMPACT_ATOMS: atom_id res chain seq x y z
N MET A 1 19.84 -0.69 6.12
CA MET A 1 18.82 -1.77 5.95
C MET A 1 19.15 -2.63 4.75
N ARG A 2 18.88 -2.23 3.50
CA ARG A 2 19.26 -3.03 2.31
C ARG A 2 20.77 -3.34 2.26
N HIS A 3 21.61 -2.31 2.36
CA HIS A 3 23.07 -2.44 2.45
C HIS A 3 23.57 -3.19 3.70
N SER A 4 22.68 -3.55 4.63
CA SER A 4 23.01 -4.25 5.88
C SER A 4 22.57 -5.72 5.84
N GLY A 5 22.15 -6.24 4.68
CA GLY A 5 21.69 -7.62 4.53
C GLY A 5 20.28 -7.90 5.07
N VAL A 6 19.49 -6.86 5.38
CA VAL A 6 18.09 -7.06 5.80
C VAL A 6 17.26 -7.45 4.59
N GLU A 7 16.65 -8.64 4.65
CA GLU A 7 15.84 -9.20 3.55
C GLU A 7 14.38 -8.75 3.58
N ALA A 8 13.83 -8.46 4.76
CA ALA A 8 12.47 -7.95 4.93
C ALA A 8 12.35 -7.07 6.18
N SER A 9 11.40 -6.14 6.19
CA SER A 9 11.14 -5.29 7.35
C SER A 9 9.69 -4.90 7.47
N ARG A 10 9.20 -4.81 8.72
CA ARG A 10 7.88 -4.29 9.03
C ARG A 10 7.97 -2.81 9.36
N TYR A 11 7.06 -2.02 8.81
CA TYR A 11 6.98 -0.59 9.05
C TYR A 11 5.54 -0.16 9.33
N VAL A 12 5.37 0.99 9.98
CA VAL A 12 4.04 1.56 10.25
C VAL A 12 3.54 2.24 8.99
N SER A 13 2.27 2.03 8.65
CA SER A 13 1.62 2.69 7.54
C SER A 13 1.62 4.20 7.74
N ALA A 14 2.02 4.93 6.70
CA ALA A 14 1.96 6.38 6.70
C ALA A 14 0.54 6.94 6.53
N ARG A 15 -0.41 6.09 6.08
CA ARG A 15 -1.75 6.51 5.64
C ARG A 15 -2.87 5.94 6.49
N ASP A 16 -2.59 4.97 7.37
CA ASP A 16 -3.58 4.37 8.26
C ASP A 16 -3.56 5.08 9.64
N PRO A 17 -4.62 5.80 10.03
CA PRO A 17 -4.71 6.45 11.33
C PRO A 17 -4.61 5.48 12.50
N ALA A 18 -5.02 4.21 12.32
CA ALA A 18 -4.89 3.17 13.33
C ALA A 18 -3.45 2.64 13.46
N ARG A 19 -2.50 3.17 12.68
CA ARG A 19 -1.09 2.77 12.65
C ARG A 19 -0.90 1.29 12.34
N GLY A 20 -1.69 0.79 11.38
CA GLY A 20 -1.51 -0.52 10.79
C GLY A 20 -0.08 -0.72 10.28
N ARG A 21 0.31 -1.99 10.13
CA ARG A 21 1.69 -2.36 9.80
C ARG A 21 1.74 -2.88 8.37
N ASN A 22 2.67 -2.34 7.60
CA ASN A 22 3.04 -2.81 6.28
C ASN A 22 4.31 -3.67 6.35
N LEU A 23 4.54 -4.46 5.31
CA LEU A 23 5.75 -5.25 5.13
C LEU A 23 6.44 -4.82 3.85
N VAL A 24 7.76 -4.72 3.88
CA VAL A 24 8.59 -4.53 2.70
C VAL A 24 9.56 -5.70 2.59
N MET A 25 9.68 -6.23 1.37
CA MET A 25 10.63 -7.29 1.02
C MET A 25 11.72 -6.69 0.15
N PHE A 26 12.96 -7.10 0.38
CA PHE A 26 14.15 -6.57 -0.30
C PHE A 26 14.91 -7.64 -1.10
N ALA A 27 14.65 -8.92 -0.84
CA ALA A 27 15.23 -10.05 -1.56
C ALA A 27 14.13 -10.92 -2.21
N PRO A 28 14.32 -11.40 -3.45
CA PRO A 28 13.39 -12.33 -4.08
C PRO A 28 13.26 -13.66 -3.32
N ASP A 29 14.36 -14.14 -2.74
CA ASP A 29 14.44 -15.43 -2.03
C ASP A 29 13.56 -15.51 -0.78
N THR A 30 12.99 -14.38 -0.35
CA THR A 30 12.02 -14.38 0.74
C THR A 30 10.63 -14.90 0.31
N PHE A 31 10.37 -15.07 -0.99
CA PHE A 31 9.17 -15.73 -1.49
C PHE A 31 9.39 -17.23 -1.70
N SER A 32 8.47 -18.06 -1.23
CA SER A 32 8.55 -19.53 -1.42
C SER A 32 8.26 -20.00 -2.85
N ALA A 33 7.77 -19.12 -3.71
CA ALA A 33 7.35 -19.43 -5.07
C ALA A 33 7.49 -18.19 -5.97
N PRO A 34 7.71 -18.37 -7.29
CA PRO A 34 7.90 -17.27 -8.23
C PRO A 34 6.60 -16.52 -8.57
N SER A 35 5.43 -17.05 -8.18
CA SER A 35 4.13 -16.46 -8.43
C SER A 35 3.27 -16.40 -7.17
N PRO A 36 2.39 -15.38 -7.04
CA PRO A 36 1.44 -15.31 -5.95
C PRO A 36 0.45 -16.49 -6.04
N ARG A 37 0.12 -17.09 -4.90
CA ARG A 37 -0.92 -18.13 -4.81
C ARG A 37 -2.32 -17.58 -5.05
N ASP A 38 -2.53 -16.32 -4.67
CA ASP A 38 -3.80 -15.61 -4.78
C ASP A 38 -3.49 -14.14 -5.12
N LEU A 39 -3.79 -13.75 -6.36
CA LEU A 39 -3.62 -12.39 -6.84
C LEU A 39 -5.00 -11.73 -6.91
N ARG A 40 -5.20 -10.67 -6.13
CA ARG A 40 -6.47 -9.94 -6.10
C ARG A 40 -6.31 -8.55 -6.66
N GLY A 41 -7.17 -8.20 -7.61
CA GLY A 41 -7.29 -6.84 -8.13
C GLY A 41 -7.98 -5.92 -7.11
N TRP A 42 -7.55 -4.67 -7.08
CA TRP A 42 -8.15 -3.60 -6.27
C TRP A 42 -8.39 -2.38 -7.14
N HIS A 43 -9.55 -1.75 -6.97
CA HIS A 43 -9.86 -0.46 -7.55
C HIS A 43 -9.55 0.64 -6.54
N CYS A 44 -8.86 1.69 -7.00
CA CYS A 44 -8.62 2.89 -6.22
C CYS A 44 -9.36 4.05 -6.87
N THR A 45 -10.24 4.70 -6.11
CA THR A 45 -10.98 5.88 -6.53
C THR A 45 -10.67 7.02 -5.58
N THR A 46 -10.38 8.19 -6.15
CA THR A 46 -10.14 9.42 -5.37
C THR A 46 -11.23 10.44 -5.68
N THR A 47 -11.89 10.95 -4.64
CA THR A 47 -12.88 12.03 -4.72
C THR A 47 -12.27 13.34 -4.22
N SER A 48 -13.08 14.39 -4.10
CA SER A 48 -12.64 15.67 -3.51
C SER A 48 -12.24 15.57 -2.04
N ASP A 49 -12.71 14.56 -1.32
CA ASP A 49 -12.57 14.43 0.13
C ASP A 49 -12.04 13.06 0.58
N ARG A 50 -12.06 12.02 -0.27
CA ARG A 50 -11.68 10.64 0.09
C ARG A 50 -10.73 9.99 -0.89
N VAL A 51 -10.02 8.99 -0.38
CA VAL A 51 -9.37 7.93 -1.17
C VAL A 51 -9.97 6.60 -0.75
N ILE A 52 -10.50 5.85 -1.70
CA ILE A 52 -11.26 4.62 -1.48
C ILE A 52 -10.60 3.48 -2.26
N PHE A 53 -10.33 2.38 -1.57
CA PHE A 53 -9.86 1.12 -2.15
C PHE A 53 -10.94 0.05 -2.00
N VAL A 54 -11.31 -0.62 -3.09
CA VAL A 54 -12.28 -1.74 -3.07
C VAL A 54 -11.70 -2.95 -3.79
N ALA A 55 -11.82 -4.13 -3.19
CA ALA A 55 -11.40 -5.38 -3.81
C ALA A 55 -12.35 -5.75 -4.97
N ALA A 56 -11.81 -6.17 -6.11
CA ALA A 56 -12.61 -6.39 -7.32
C ALA A 56 -13.55 -7.61 -7.26
N HIS A 57 -13.29 -8.56 -6.36
CA HIS A 57 -13.97 -9.87 -6.33
C HIS A 57 -14.48 -10.28 -4.94
N CYS A 58 -14.46 -9.37 -3.96
CA CYS A 58 -15.01 -9.60 -2.63
C CYS A 58 -15.45 -8.29 -1.96
N ASP A 59 -16.29 -8.41 -0.94
CA ASP A 59 -16.75 -7.29 -0.12
C ASP A 59 -15.67 -6.92 0.92
N ASP A 60 -14.57 -6.37 0.43
CA ASP A 60 -13.49 -5.80 1.24
C ASP A 60 -13.12 -4.43 0.70
N GLY A 61 -12.92 -3.48 1.60
CA GLY A 61 -12.70 -2.09 1.24
C GLY A 61 -12.06 -1.28 2.36
N ARG A 62 -11.34 -0.23 1.97
CA ARG A 62 -10.73 0.73 2.89
C ARG A 62 -10.98 2.14 2.37
N GLN A 63 -11.33 3.04 3.29
CA GLN A 63 -11.54 4.45 2.98
C GLN A 63 -10.70 5.32 3.92
N PHE A 64 -10.14 6.38 3.35
CA PHE A 64 -9.32 7.35 4.05
C PHE A 64 -9.74 8.77 3.67
N GLU A 65 -9.48 9.74 4.55
CA GLU A 65 -9.53 11.16 4.21
C GLU A 65 -8.48 11.48 3.12
N ARG A 66 -8.80 12.38 2.19
CA ARG A 66 -7.91 12.74 1.07
C ARG A 66 -6.65 13.47 1.54
N ASP A 67 -6.74 14.29 2.58
CA ASP A 67 -5.62 15.05 3.16
C ASP A 67 -4.48 14.14 3.60
N LEU A 68 -4.81 12.92 4.07
CA LEU A 68 -3.84 11.89 4.41
C LEU A 68 -2.99 11.48 3.21
N PHE A 69 -3.39 11.75 1.96
CA PHE A 69 -2.66 11.39 0.74
C PHE A 69 -1.97 12.58 0.07
N GLU A 70 -2.22 13.80 0.54
CA GLU A 70 -1.60 15.00 0.01
C GLU A 70 -0.11 15.07 0.39
N VAL A 71 0.67 15.68 -0.48
CA VAL A 71 2.08 16.04 -0.28
C VAL A 71 2.19 17.52 -0.65
N ASP A 72 2.74 18.33 0.25
CA ASP A 72 2.72 19.80 0.21
C ASP A 72 1.30 20.39 0.13
N VAL A 73 0.78 20.64 -1.07
CA VAL A 73 -0.49 21.34 -1.29
C VAL A 73 -1.50 20.55 -2.15
N GLY A 74 -1.24 19.27 -2.40
CA GLY A 74 -2.18 18.46 -3.18
C GLY A 74 -1.79 17.01 -3.34
N LEU A 75 -2.57 16.30 -4.16
CA LEU A 75 -2.26 14.92 -4.51
C LEU A 75 -1.01 14.88 -5.40
N PRO A 76 -0.06 13.97 -5.12
CA PRO A 76 1.12 13.83 -5.96
C PRO A 76 0.71 13.44 -7.38
N ALA A 77 1.42 13.99 -8.37
CA ALA A 77 1.29 13.52 -9.74
C ALA A 77 1.68 12.03 -9.81
N PRO A 78 1.07 11.24 -10.71
CA PRO A 78 1.53 9.88 -10.97
C PRO A 78 3.03 9.86 -11.25
N ALA A 79 3.72 8.81 -10.81
CA ALA A 79 5.10 8.61 -11.19
C ALA A 79 5.19 8.54 -12.74
N PRO A 80 6.19 9.18 -13.36
CA PRO A 80 6.38 9.17 -14.80
C PRO A 80 6.66 7.76 -15.35
#